data_AF-A0A7W8HBX2-F1
#
_entry.id   AF-A0A7W8HBX2-F1
#
_cell.length_a   1.000
_cell.length_b   1.000
_cell.length_c   1.000
_cell.angle_alpha   90.00
_cell.angle_beta   90.00
_cell.angle_gamma   90.00
#
_symmetry.space_group_name_H-M   'P 1'
#
loop_
_entity.id
_entity.type
_entity.pdbx_description
1 polymer ?
#
loop_
_entity_poly.entity_id
_entity_poly.type
_entity_poly.pdbx_seq_one_letter_code
_entity_poly.pdbx_strand_id
1 'polypeptide(L)'
;MRKYFFGRIGMVCAIICAILLMLRLSYTILYNRSLTKDFVPDDWITEYQDHSSMDEMDIEKIVDSYFSVSPLNAPLDQSVVLDRDIYYYSEPDGDSQILCKLNAGERYFIYGDFLTLQPRTLSLPTYDQGWRYALPLITEEQYRKLDYLSGLPVWVRGEGPYISEQYGYIRTEDMIYLIRNFQRQSADYSWMDEIRWLFDDRYALGHLYGADQLLWEEGVYLSPDLPISFWRLPEILLLLLIVSGIAKAAVCAAVKRR
;
A
#
# COMPACT_ATOMS: atom_id res chain seq x y z
N MET A 1 35.26 -6.36 40.64
CA MET A 1 34.34 -5.19 40.49
C MET A 1 33.78 -5.02 39.06
N ARG A 2 34.58 -5.07 37.98
CA ARG A 2 34.12 -4.82 36.59
C ARG A 2 32.91 -5.66 36.10
N LYS A 3 32.80 -6.95 36.46
CA LYS A 3 31.68 -7.81 35.99
C LYS A 3 30.29 -7.38 36.47
N TYR A 4 30.19 -6.70 37.62
CA TYR A 4 28.91 -6.21 38.16
C TYR A 4 28.44 -4.92 37.50
N PHE A 5 29.36 -4.14 36.94
CA PHE A 5 29.05 -2.86 36.30
C PHE A 5 28.32 -3.07 34.96
N PHE A 6 28.82 -3.99 34.13
CA PHE A 6 28.20 -4.31 32.83
C PHE A 6 26.79 -4.91 32.94
N GLY A 7 26.52 -5.71 33.98
CA GLY A 7 25.19 -6.29 34.20
C GLY A 7 24.13 -5.24 34.54
N ARG A 8 24.50 -4.19 35.30
CA ARG A 8 23.59 -3.09 35.65
C ARG A 8 23.27 -2.21 34.45
N ILE A 9 24.27 -1.90 33.62
CA ILE A 9 24.06 -1.12 32.39
C ILE A 9 23.14 -1.86 31.43
N GLY A 10 23.37 -3.15 31.19
CA GLY A 10 22.52 -3.94 30.29
C GLY A 10 21.06 -4.00 30.75
N MET A 11 20.82 -4.10 32.06
CA MET A 11 19.46 -4.08 32.63
C MET A 11 18.79 -2.71 32.44
N VAL A 12 19.51 -1.60 32.67
CA VAL A 12 18.98 -0.25 32.44
C VAL A 12 18.64 -0.04 30.96
N CYS A 13 19.52 -0.47 30.03
CA CYS A 13 19.24 -0.42 28.61
C CYS A 13 17.98 -1.22 28.24
N ALA A 14 17.83 -2.46 28.74
CA ALA A 14 16.65 -3.28 28.49
C ALA A 14 15.36 -2.62 29.01
N ILE A 15 15.40 -2.00 30.20
CA ILE A 15 14.25 -1.26 30.75
C ILE A 15 13.88 -0.07 29.86
N ILE A 16 14.87 0.73 29.42
CA ILE A 16 14.64 1.86 28.51
C ILE A 16 14.02 1.37 27.19
N CYS A 17 14.56 0.30 26.61
CA CYS A 17 14.02 -0.32 25.41
C CYS A 17 12.56 -0.77 25.61
N ALA A 18 12.24 -1.38 26.75
CA ALA A 18 10.88 -1.83 27.06
C ALA A 18 9.90 -0.65 27.20
N ILE A 19 10.32 0.43 27.86
CA ILE A 19 9.53 1.67 27.96
C ILE A 19 9.27 2.26 26.58
N LEU A 20 10.29 2.34 25.72
CA LEU A 20 10.13 2.84 24.34
C LEU A 20 9.15 1.99 23.53
N LEU A 21 9.21 0.66 23.65
CA LEU A 21 8.23 -0.26 23.06
C LEU A 21 6.81 -0.01 23.57
N MET A 22 6.64 0.12 24.89
CA MET A 22 5.31 0.38 25.47
C MET A 22 4.75 1.73 25.07
N LEU A 23 5.54 2.80 25.08
CA LEU A 23 5.11 4.13 24.65
C LEU A 23 4.68 4.12 23.18
N ARG A 24 5.42 3.40 22.33
CA ARG A 24 5.11 3.32 20.92
C ARG A 24 3.91 2.42 20.61
N LEU A 25 3.78 1.27 21.26
CA LEU A 25 2.58 0.44 21.17
C LEU A 25 1.35 1.21 21.62
N SER A 26 1.47 1.97 22.72
CA SER A 26 0.43 2.86 23.21
C SER A 26 0.10 3.95 22.19
N TYR A 27 1.12 4.59 21.60
CA TYR A 27 0.92 5.55 20.50
C TYR A 27 0.20 4.91 19.32
N THR A 28 0.59 3.73 18.87
CA THR A 28 -0.07 3.05 17.74
C THR A 28 -1.50 2.66 18.07
N ILE A 29 -1.78 2.11 19.25
CA ILE A 29 -3.16 1.83 19.70
C ILE A 29 -3.98 3.12 19.75
N LEU A 30 -3.42 4.19 20.33
CA LEU A 30 -4.09 5.49 20.42
C LEU A 30 -4.29 6.11 19.03
N TYR A 31 -3.32 5.99 18.14
CA TYR A 31 -3.37 6.45 16.76
C TYR A 31 -4.47 5.70 16.00
N ASN A 32 -4.50 4.37 16.06
CA ASN A 32 -5.56 3.57 15.44
C ASN A 32 -6.94 3.85 16.04
N ARG A 33 -6.99 4.14 17.33
CA ARG A 33 -8.21 4.59 17.99
C ARG A 33 -8.58 6.02 17.59
N SER A 34 -7.64 6.93 17.34
CA SER A 34 -7.94 8.25 16.78
C SER A 34 -8.37 8.14 15.32
N LEU A 35 -7.82 7.19 14.54
CA LEU A 35 -8.27 6.93 13.17
C LEU A 35 -9.79 6.70 13.13
N THR A 36 -10.30 5.94 14.11
CA THR A 36 -11.73 5.59 14.21
C THR A 36 -12.56 6.61 14.98
N LYS A 37 -12.00 7.24 16.02
CA LYS A 37 -12.73 8.13 16.92
C LYS A 37 -12.85 9.56 16.38
N ASP A 38 -11.81 10.03 15.71
CA ASP A 38 -11.72 11.41 15.20
C ASP A 38 -12.02 11.45 13.69
N PHE A 39 -12.55 10.36 13.12
CA PHE A 39 -13.13 10.37 11.79
C PHE A 39 -14.32 11.33 11.79
N VAL A 40 -14.11 12.50 11.20
CA VAL A 40 -15.15 13.49 10.95
C VAL A 40 -15.50 13.36 9.47
N PRO A 41 -16.73 12.93 9.15
CA PRO A 41 -17.18 12.81 7.77
C PRO A 41 -16.98 14.14 7.02
N ASP A 42 -16.34 14.09 5.85
CA ASP A 42 -16.37 15.20 4.89
C ASP A 42 -17.80 15.33 4.33
N ASP A 43 -18.39 16.52 4.43
CA ASP A 43 -19.76 16.79 3.98
C ASP A 43 -19.87 16.88 2.44
N TRP A 44 -18.76 16.91 1.71
CA TRP A 44 -18.74 17.19 0.26
C TRP A 44 -18.62 15.94 -0.62
N ILE A 45 -18.13 14.83 -0.05
CA ILE A 45 -18.00 13.52 -0.70
C ILE A 45 -18.59 12.49 0.26
N THR A 46 -19.92 12.34 0.17
CA THR A 46 -20.67 11.41 1.02
C THR A 46 -20.76 10.02 0.41
N GLU A 47 -20.32 9.83 -0.84
CA GLU A 47 -20.48 8.58 -1.59
C GLU A 47 -19.84 7.39 -0.85
N TYR A 48 -18.65 7.58 -0.26
CA TYR A 48 -18.03 6.56 0.59
C TYR A 48 -18.81 6.29 1.87
N GLN A 49 -19.33 7.34 2.51
CA GLN A 49 -20.02 7.28 3.81
C GLN A 49 -21.41 6.64 3.67
N ASP A 50 -22.09 6.94 2.57
CA ASP A 50 -23.41 6.43 2.21
C ASP A 50 -23.36 4.97 1.71
N HIS A 51 -22.16 4.40 1.59
CA HIS A 51 -21.94 3.05 1.06
C HIS A 51 -22.48 2.90 -0.38
N SER A 52 -22.35 3.96 -1.20
CA SER A 52 -22.69 3.91 -2.62
C SER A 52 -21.86 2.82 -3.32
N SER A 53 -22.42 2.16 -4.34
CA SER A 53 -21.61 1.21 -5.12
C SER A 53 -20.41 1.91 -5.75
N MET A 54 -19.26 1.24 -5.84
CA MET A 54 -18.07 1.82 -6.48
C MET A 54 -18.32 2.23 -7.94
N ASP A 55 -19.24 1.56 -8.64
CA ASP A 55 -19.68 1.91 -10.01
C ASP A 55 -20.54 3.18 -10.07
N GLU A 56 -21.19 3.56 -8.97
CA GLU A 56 -22.06 4.74 -8.87
C GLU A 56 -21.29 5.98 -8.41
N MET A 57 -20.08 5.81 -7.89
CA MET A 57 -19.24 6.91 -7.45
C MET A 57 -18.68 7.71 -8.62
N ASP A 58 -18.61 9.02 -8.46
CA ASP A 58 -17.82 9.88 -9.34
C ASP A 58 -16.33 9.73 -9.00
N ILE A 59 -15.74 8.64 -9.51
CA ILE A 59 -14.35 8.30 -9.26
C ILE A 59 -13.42 9.41 -9.76
N GLU A 60 -13.75 10.06 -10.88
CA GLU A 60 -12.95 11.18 -11.41
C GLU A 60 -12.92 12.34 -10.42
N LYS A 61 -14.07 12.74 -9.87
CA LYS A 61 -14.14 13.77 -8.82
C LYS A 61 -13.31 13.41 -7.60
N ILE A 62 -13.34 12.15 -7.14
CA ILE A 62 -12.53 11.70 -5.99
C ILE A 62 -11.04 11.77 -6.32
N VAL A 63 -10.65 11.29 -7.51
CA VAL A 63 -9.27 11.33 -7.99
C VAL A 63 -8.77 12.78 -8.06
N ASP A 64 -9.52 13.67 -8.72
CA ASP A 64 -9.15 15.07 -8.89
C ASP A 64 -9.11 15.86 -7.56
N SER A 65 -9.96 15.50 -6.60
CA SER A 65 -10.07 16.23 -5.32
C SER A 65 -8.93 15.91 -4.36
N TYR A 66 -8.50 14.65 -4.30
CA TYR A 66 -7.53 14.19 -3.30
C TYR A 66 -6.17 13.84 -3.89
N PHE A 67 -6.12 13.37 -5.13
CA PHE A 67 -4.90 12.86 -5.73
C PHE A 67 -4.36 13.93 -6.67
N SER A 68 -3.29 14.61 -6.23
CA SER A 68 -2.55 15.54 -7.09
C SER A 68 -1.81 14.74 -8.18
N VAL A 69 -2.50 14.47 -9.28
CA VAL A 69 -1.92 13.83 -10.47
C VAL A 69 -0.93 14.83 -11.08
N SER A 70 0.35 14.73 -10.74
CA SER A 70 1.38 15.58 -11.35
C SER A 70 1.63 15.09 -12.79
N PRO A 71 1.32 15.89 -13.82
CA PRO A 71 1.42 15.45 -15.21
C PRO A 71 2.86 15.47 -15.75
N LEU A 72 3.86 15.78 -14.91
CA LEU A 72 5.20 16.15 -15.36
C LEU A 72 6.24 15.10 -14.95
N ASN A 73 6.75 14.39 -15.97
CA ASN A 73 8.01 13.65 -16.03
C ASN A 73 8.01 12.15 -15.71
N ALA A 74 6.86 11.46 -15.64
CA ALA A 74 6.90 10.00 -15.64
C ALA A 74 7.42 9.49 -17.01
N PRO A 75 8.41 8.59 -17.06
CA PRO A 75 8.85 7.99 -18.31
C PRO A 75 7.65 7.32 -18.99
N LEU A 76 7.39 7.70 -20.24
CA LEU A 76 6.22 7.27 -21.01
C LEU A 76 6.26 5.76 -21.37
N ASP A 77 7.36 5.06 -21.10
CA ASP A 77 7.62 3.70 -21.57
C ASP A 77 7.72 2.66 -20.44
N GLN A 78 7.17 2.97 -19.28
CA GLN A 78 7.11 2.02 -18.16
C GLN A 78 6.17 0.84 -18.49
N SER A 79 6.72 -0.37 -18.41
CA SER A 79 5.98 -1.60 -18.69
C SER A 79 6.37 -2.72 -17.74
N VAL A 80 5.46 -3.68 -17.61
CA VAL A 80 5.63 -4.88 -16.80
C VAL A 80 5.21 -6.11 -17.60
N VAL A 81 6.00 -7.18 -17.53
CA VAL A 81 5.63 -8.49 -18.06
C VAL A 81 5.15 -9.37 -16.91
N LEU A 82 3.92 -9.87 -16.98
CA LEU A 82 3.34 -10.67 -15.90
C LEU A 82 3.83 -12.12 -15.94
N ASP A 83 4.09 -12.72 -14.78
CA ASP A 83 4.42 -14.15 -14.66
C ASP A 83 3.21 -15.04 -14.32
N ARG A 84 2.08 -14.42 -13.98
CA ARG A 84 0.79 -15.08 -13.73
C ARG A 84 -0.37 -14.26 -14.28
N ASP A 85 -1.49 -14.93 -14.51
CA ASP A 85 -2.73 -14.27 -14.90
C ASP A 85 -3.27 -13.40 -13.75
N ILE A 86 -3.88 -12.26 -14.08
CA ILE A 86 -4.57 -11.37 -13.14
C ILE A 86 -5.97 -11.09 -13.65
N TYR A 87 -6.91 -10.98 -12.73
CA TYR A 87 -8.33 -10.85 -13.04
C TYR A 87 -8.91 -9.61 -12.38
N TYR A 88 -9.74 -8.89 -13.14
CA TYR A 88 -10.61 -7.83 -12.64
C TYR A 88 -12.05 -8.31 -12.74
N TYR A 89 -12.84 -7.94 -11.75
CA TYR A 89 -14.17 -8.44 -11.52
C TYR A 89 -15.18 -7.29 -11.47
N SER A 90 -16.43 -7.59 -11.78
CA SER A 90 -17.54 -6.63 -11.71
C SER A 90 -17.93 -6.29 -10.27
N GLU A 91 -17.77 -7.24 -9.35
CA GLU A 91 -18.20 -7.13 -7.96
C GLU A 91 -17.25 -7.94 -7.06
N PRO A 92 -17.19 -7.63 -5.75
CA PRO A 92 -16.46 -8.43 -4.77
C PRO A 92 -17.26 -9.68 -4.35
N ASP A 93 -16.75 -10.88 -4.70
CA ASP A 93 -17.26 -12.21 -4.31
C ASP A 93 -18.75 -12.53 -4.68
N GLY A 94 -19.17 -13.80 -4.54
CA GLY A 94 -20.58 -14.22 -4.66
C GLY A 94 -21.05 -14.62 -6.06
N ASP A 95 -21.01 -13.70 -7.03
CA ASP A 95 -21.48 -13.89 -8.43
C ASP A 95 -20.64 -13.09 -9.45
N SER A 96 -19.42 -12.70 -9.06
CA SER A 96 -18.55 -11.80 -9.80
C SER A 96 -18.24 -12.26 -11.23
N GLN A 97 -18.55 -11.43 -12.23
CA GLN A 97 -18.14 -11.66 -13.62
C GLN A 97 -16.72 -11.13 -13.85
N ILE A 98 -15.92 -11.85 -14.61
CA ILE A 98 -14.59 -11.38 -15.03
C ILE A 98 -14.79 -10.26 -16.06
N LEU A 99 -14.45 -9.03 -15.70
CA LEU A 99 -14.47 -7.87 -16.59
C LEU A 99 -13.24 -7.85 -17.50
N CYS A 100 -12.07 -8.14 -16.91
CA CYS A 100 -10.81 -8.09 -17.62
C CYS A 100 -9.88 -9.19 -17.10
N LYS A 101 -9.11 -9.78 -18.03
CA LYS A 101 -8.03 -10.70 -17.72
C LYS A 101 -6.74 -10.15 -18.31
N LEU A 102 -5.72 -10.00 -17.46
CA LEU A 102 -4.34 -9.79 -17.87
C LEU A 102 -3.66 -11.15 -17.95
N ASN A 103 -3.16 -11.54 -19.12
CA ASN A 103 -2.52 -12.82 -19.34
C ASN A 103 -1.06 -12.83 -18.90
N ALA A 104 -0.62 -13.94 -18.33
CA ALA A 104 0.79 -14.21 -18.10
C ALA A 104 1.60 -14.18 -19.40
N GLY A 105 2.82 -13.66 -19.33
CA GLY A 105 3.75 -13.53 -20.44
C GLY A 105 3.50 -12.32 -21.34
N GLU A 106 2.38 -11.62 -21.19
CA GLU A 106 2.11 -10.39 -21.93
C GLU A 106 2.76 -9.17 -21.26
N ARG A 107 3.13 -8.19 -22.09
CA ARG A 107 3.66 -6.89 -21.67
C ARG A 107 2.50 -5.90 -21.53
N TYR A 108 2.37 -5.35 -20.34
CA TYR A 108 1.41 -4.29 -20.04
C TYR A 108 2.13 -2.99 -19.75
N PHE A 109 1.54 -1.89 -20.19
CA PHE A 109 2.05 -0.55 -19.99
C PHE A 109 1.38 0.06 -18.79
N ILE A 110 2.21 0.73 -17.99
CA ILE A 110 1.82 1.49 -16.84
C ILE A 110 2.04 2.94 -17.22
N TYR A 111 1.01 3.75 -17.08
CA TYR A 111 1.18 5.17 -17.27
C TYR A 111 1.39 5.83 -15.92
N GLY A 112 2.49 6.56 -15.81
CA GLY A 112 2.96 7.03 -14.53
C GLY A 112 3.81 5.98 -13.82
N ASP A 113 3.98 6.21 -12.53
CA ASP A 113 4.48 5.20 -11.61
C ASP A 113 3.43 4.97 -10.51
N PHE A 114 3.66 3.95 -9.68
CA PHE A 114 2.82 3.71 -8.50
C PHE A 114 3.05 4.73 -7.36
N LEU A 115 4.05 5.62 -7.50
CA LEU A 115 4.36 6.67 -6.52
C LEU A 115 3.47 7.91 -6.70
N THR A 116 3.10 8.19 -7.94
CA THR A 116 2.39 9.39 -8.36
C THR A 116 0.87 9.20 -8.34
N LEU A 117 0.40 8.02 -7.92
CA LEU A 117 -1.02 7.69 -7.79
C LEU A 117 -1.80 8.08 -9.06
N GLN A 118 -1.20 7.81 -10.22
CA GLN A 118 -1.78 8.14 -11.51
C GLN A 118 -2.89 7.16 -11.88
N PRO A 119 -3.78 7.53 -12.81
CA PRO A 119 -4.84 6.63 -13.24
C PRO A 119 -4.23 5.32 -13.80
N ARG A 120 -4.84 4.17 -13.44
CA ARG A 120 -4.33 2.79 -13.65
C ARG A 120 -3.22 2.31 -12.70
N THR A 121 -2.52 3.19 -12.00
CA THR A 121 -1.64 2.81 -10.86
C THR A 121 -2.27 3.10 -9.51
N LEU A 122 -3.20 4.05 -9.46
CA LEU A 122 -4.08 4.30 -8.34
C LEU A 122 -5.10 3.17 -8.22
N SER A 123 -5.15 2.56 -7.04
CA SER A 123 -6.22 1.68 -6.63
C SER A 123 -6.93 2.30 -5.43
N LEU A 124 -8.24 2.43 -5.52
CA LEU A 124 -9.07 2.93 -4.44
C LEU A 124 -9.43 1.80 -3.47
N PRO A 125 -9.54 2.08 -2.17
CA PRO A 125 -10.05 1.12 -1.22
C PRO A 125 -11.54 0.83 -1.46
N THR A 126 -11.99 -0.35 -1.06
CA THR A 126 -13.40 -0.75 -1.16
C THR A 126 -13.97 -1.04 0.24
N TYR A 127 -15.27 -1.34 0.30
CA TYR A 127 -15.95 -1.78 1.53
C TYR A 127 -15.58 -3.21 1.94
N ASP A 128 -15.14 -4.01 0.98
CA ASP A 128 -14.87 -5.41 1.17
C ASP A 128 -13.38 -5.64 1.42
N GLN A 129 -13.08 -6.31 2.53
CA GLN A 129 -11.71 -6.61 2.90
C GLN A 129 -11.03 -7.47 1.83
N GLY A 130 -9.80 -7.12 1.45
CA GLY A 130 -9.03 -7.82 0.44
C GLY A 130 -9.38 -7.45 -1.01
N TRP A 131 -10.15 -6.38 -1.21
CA TRP A 131 -10.55 -5.89 -2.53
C TRP A 131 -10.17 -4.43 -2.75
N ARG A 132 -9.75 -4.12 -3.98
CA ARG A 132 -9.41 -2.78 -4.47
C ARG A 132 -10.23 -2.48 -5.71
N TYR A 133 -10.48 -1.20 -5.96
CA TYR A 133 -11.13 -0.74 -7.17
C TYR A 133 -10.15 0.03 -8.03
N ALA A 134 -9.84 -0.48 -9.22
CA ALA A 134 -8.78 0.08 -10.06
C ALA A 134 -9.06 -0.13 -11.54
N LEU A 135 -8.46 0.70 -12.37
CA LEU A 135 -8.45 0.49 -13.82
C LEU A 135 -7.46 -0.64 -14.19
N PRO A 136 -7.82 -1.52 -15.14
CA PRO A 136 -6.88 -2.50 -15.68
C PRO A 136 -5.66 -1.88 -16.35
N LEU A 137 -4.52 -2.57 -16.34
CA LEU A 137 -3.38 -2.19 -17.17
C LEU A 137 -3.70 -2.38 -18.65
N ILE A 138 -2.94 -1.70 -19.52
CA ILE A 138 -3.20 -1.69 -20.97
C ILE A 138 -2.11 -2.42 -21.74
N THR A 139 -2.46 -3.09 -22.83
CA THR A 139 -1.50 -3.77 -23.70
C THR A 139 -0.67 -2.77 -24.50
N GLU A 140 0.43 -3.23 -25.10
CA GLU A 140 1.22 -2.42 -26.02
C GLU A 140 0.39 -1.86 -27.18
N GLU A 141 -0.54 -2.65 -27.73
CA GLU A 141 -1.40 -2.21 -28.82
C GLU A 141 -2.33 -1.07 -28.37
N GLN A 142 -2.93 -1.19 -27.18
CA GLN A 142 -3.77 -0.15 -26.60
C GLN A 142 -2.96 1.10 -26.29
N TYR A 143 -1.77 0.93 -25.70
CA TYR A 143 -0.85 2.02 -25.39
C TYR A 143 -0.46 2.80 -26.66
N ARG A 144 -0.06 2.10 -27.74
CA ARG A 144 0.29 2.74 -29.02
C ARG A 144 -0.89 3.47 -29.65
N LYS A 145 -2.12 2.96 -29.49
CA LYS A 145 -3.33 3.66 -29.96
C LYS A 145 -3.58 4.96 -29.18
N LEU A 146 -3.30 4.99 -27.88
CA LEU A 146 -3.38 6.22 -27.08
C LEU A 146 -2.35 7.26 -27.54
N ASP A 147 -1.09 6.84 -27.63
CA ASP A 147 0.03 7.71 -27.99
C ASP A 147 -0.14 8.32 -29.40
N TYR A 148 -0.68 7.53 -30.33
CA TYR A 148 -0.94 7.98 -31.70
C TYR A 148 -2.10 9.00 -31.80
N LEU A 149 -3.10 8.92 -30.91
CA LEU A 149 -4.29 9.76 -31.00
C LEU A 149 -4.11 11.12 -30.32
N SER A 150 -3.20 11.26 -29.35
CA SER A 150 -3.32 12.37 -28.42
C SER A 150 -2.47 13.60 -28.78
N GLY A 151 -1.20 13.49 -29.18
CA GLY A 151 -0.31 14.68 -29.31
C GLY A 151 -0.28 15.60 -28.07
N LEU A 152 -0.90 15.15 -26.98
CA LEU A 152 -1.30 15.80 -25.74
C LEU A 152 -1.35 14.68 -24.68
N PRO A 153 -1.17 14.99 -23.39
CA PRO A 153 -1.26 13.98 -22.33
C PRO A 153 -2.67 13.34 -22.29
N VAL A 154 -2.72 12.02 -22.41
CA VAL A 154 -3.91 11.17 -22.66
C VAL A 154 -4.96 11.22 -21.52
N TRP A 155 -4.61 11.71 -20.33
CA TRP A 155 -5.50 11.79 -19.15
C TRP A 155 -6.61 12.82 -19.27
N VAL A 156 -6.57 13.69 -20.29
CA VAL A 156 -7.36 14.94 -20.29
C VAL A 156 -8.74 14.79 -20.95
N ARG A 157 -9.07 13.70 -21.67
CA ARG A 157 -10.42 13.52 -22.24
C ARG A 157 -10.83 12.06 -22.34
N GLY A 158 -11.75 11.64 -21.47
CA GLY A 158 -12.52 10.39 -21.53
C GLY A 158 -13.52 10.36 -22.70
N GLU A 159 -13.05 10.56 -23.93
CA GLU A 159 -13.86 10.48 -25.15
C GLU A 159 -13.25 9.49 -26.18
N GLY A 160 -12.59 8.43 -25.69
CA GLY A 160 -11.82 7.49 -26.50
C GLY A 160 -12.37 6.04 -26.49
N PRO A 161 -12.87 5.49 -27.60
CA PRO A 161 -13.71 4.27 -27.59
C PRO A 161 -13.03 2.90 -27.36
N TYR A 162 -11.77 2.79 -26.89
CA TYR A 162 -11.02 1.51 -27.04
C TYR A 162 -10.14 1.02 -25.89
N ILE A 163 -10.32 1.51 -24.67
CA ILE A 163 -9.68 0.92 -23.49
C ILE A 163 -10.78 0.66 -22.48
N SER A 164 -10.71 -0.40 -21.66
CA SER A 164 -11.65 -0.49 -20.55
C SER A 164 -11.40 0.73 -19.66
N GLU A 165 -12.23 1.75 -19.86
CA GLU A 165 -12.43 2.90 -18.98
C GLU A 165 -13.24 2.48 -17.75
N GLN A 166 -13.80 1.27 -17.80
CA GLN A 166 -14.45 0.68 -16.65
C GLN A 166 -13.39 0.24 -15.64
N TYR A 167 -13.49 0.83 -14.44
CA TYR A 167 -12.84 0.32 -13.25
C TYR A 167 -13.35 -1.10 -12.96
N GLY A 168 -12.55 -1.88 -12.24
CA GLY A 168 -12.97 -3.19 -11.78
C GLY A 168 -12.41 -3.51 -10.41
N TYR A 169 -13.06 -4.43 -9.74
CA TYR A 169 -12.57 -5.00 -8.50
C TYR A 169 -11.39 -5.91 -8.79
N ILE A 170 -10.28 -5.70 -8.09
CA ILE A 170 -9.08 -6.55 -8.14
C ILE A 170 -8.75 -6.96 -6.71
N ARG A 171 -8.27 -8.20 -6.54
CA ARG A 171 -7.82 -8.65 -5.22
C ARG A 171 -6.62 -7.81 -4.76
N THR A 172 -6.62 -7.43 -3.50
CA THR A 172 -5.52 -6.67 -2.86
C THR A 172 -4.18 -7.39 -3.09
N GLU A 173 -4.13 -8.72 -3.02
CA GLU A 173 -2.91 -9.50 -3.31
C GLU A 173 -2.41 -9.41 -4.76
N ASP A 174 -3.32 -9.29 -5.73
CA ASP A 174 -2.98 -9.13 -7.14
C ASP A 174 -2.47 -7.73 -7.45
N MET A 175 -3.05 -6.71 -6.80
CA MET A 175 -2.53 -5.34 -6.90
C MET A 175 -1.13 -5.23 -6.26
N ILE A 176 -0.91 -5.84 -5.10
CA ILE A 176 0.44 -5.92 -4.48
C ILE A 176 1.42 -6.63 -5.43
N TYR A 177 0.98 -7.71 -6.07
CA TYR A 177 1.79 -8.43 -7.04
C TYR A 177 2.15 -7.54 -8.24
N LEU A 178 1.21 -6.77 -8.79
CA LEU A 178 1.47 -5.83 -9.90
C LEU A 178 2.54 -4.80 -9.52
N ILE A 179 2.38 -4.17 -8.36
CA ILE A 179 3.31 -3.15 -7.85
C ILE A 179 4.72 -3.76 -7.72
N ARG A 180 4.82 -4.94 -7.09
CA ARG A 180 6.11 -5.64 -6.91
C ARG A 180 6.73 -6.01 -8.25
N ASN A 181 5.94 -6.56 -9.16
CA ASN A 181 6.47 -7.03 -10.44
C ASN A 181 6.97 -5.86 -11.30
N PHE A 182 6.24 -4.74 -11.27
CA PHE A 182 6.67 -3.50 -11.88
C PHE A 182 7.99 -2.99 -11.28
N GLN A 183 8.08 -2.89 -9.95
CA GLN A 183 9.30 -2.44 -9.25
C GLN A 183 10.51 -3.31 -9.56
N ARG A 184 10.31 -4.63 -9.74
CA ARG A 184 11.37 -5.57 -10.10
C ARG A 184 11.88 -5.41 -11.52
N GLN A 185 11.05 -4.91 -12.44
CA GLN A 185 11.36 -4.81 -13.86
C GLN A 185 11.77 -3.40 -14.28
N SER A 186 11.40 -2.38 -13.51
CA SER A 186 11.73 -1.00 -13.83
C SER A 186 13.20 -0.68 -13.53
N ALA A 187 13.92 -0.22 -14.55
CA ALA A 187 15.35 0.12 -14.46
C ALA A 187 15.63 1.28 -13.49
N ASP A 188 14.64 2.17 -13.30
CA ASP A 188 14.72 3.31 -12.38
C ASP A 188 14.84 2.88 -10.90
N TYR A 189 14.51 1.62 -10.61
CA TYR A 189 14.61 1.02 -9.29
C TYR A 189 15.84 0.11 -9.12
N SER A 190 16.76 0.10 -10.08
CA SER A 190 18.00 -0.70 -10.02
C SER A 190 18.88 -0.36 -8.80
N TRP A 191 18.87 0.89 -8.33
CA TRP A 191 19.55 1.27 -7.08
C TRP A 191 18.87 0.71 -5.82
N MET A 192 17.60 0.30 -5.90
CA MET A 192 16.91 -0.37 -4.79
C MET A 192 17.30 -1.85 -4.68
N ASP A 193 17.95 -2.47 -5.66
CA ASP A 193 18.30 -3.89 -5.60
C ASP A 193 19.17 -4.24 -4.39
N GLU A 194 20.04 -3.33 -3.93
CA GLU A 194 20.89 -3.54 -2.75
C GLU A 194 20.11 -3.56 -1.41
N ILE A 195 18.99 -2.86 -1.34
CA ILE A 195 18.15 -2.74 -0.13
C ILE A 195 16.78 -3.42 -0.27
N ARG A 196 16.49 -4.03 -1.43
CA ARG A 196 15.18 -4.56 -1.81
C ARG A 196 14.58 -5.50 -0.76
N TRP A 197 15.41 -6.36 -0.18
CA TRP A 197 15.02 -7.31 0.86
C TRP A 197 14.50 -6.67 2.15
N LEU A 198 14.85 -5.40 2.43
CA LEU A 198 14.35 -4.67 3.61
C LEU A 198 12.93 -4.11 3.40
N PHE A 199 12.50 -3.98 2.15
CA PHE A 199 11.37 -3.16 1.74
C PHE A 199 10.30 -3.87 0.89
N ASP A 200 10.55 -5.07 0.34
CA ASP A 200 9.71 -5.73 -0.71
C ASP A 200 8.19 -5.71 -0.40
N ASP A 201 7.81 -6.03 0.83
CA ASP A 201 6.38 -6.05 1.20
C ASP A 201 5.89 -4.68 1.67
N ARG A 202 6.67 -4.00 2.50
CA ARG A 202 6.24 -2.76 3.17
C ARG A 202 6.16 -1.57 2.22
N TYR A 203 6.97 -1.58 1.17
CA TYR A 203 6.97 -0.51 0.18
C TYR A 203 5.78 -0.63 -0.77
N ALA A 204 5.50 -1.83 -1.30
CA ALA A 204 4.30 -2.08 -2.10
C ALA A 204 3.02 -1.78 -1.29
N LEU A 205 2.95 -2.22 -0.03
CA LEU A 205 1.85 -1.89 0.87
C LEU A 205 1.78 -0.38 1.17
N GLY A 206 2.91 0.29 1.33
CA GLY A 206 2.97 1.74 1.56
C GLY A 206 2.35 2.54 0.41
N HIS A 207 2.57 2.11 -0.84
CA HIS A 207 1.93 2.73 -2.01
C HIS A 207 0.45 2.41 -2.08
N LEU A 208 0.12 1.13 -1.90
CA LEU A 208 -1.27 0.69 -1.95
C LEU A 208 -2.12 1.46 -0.94
N TYR A 209 -1.68 1.50 0.31
CA TYR A 209 -2.42 2.15 1.39
C TYR A 209 -2.17 3.64 1.52
N GLY A 210 -1.35 4.24 0.66
CA GLY A 210 -1.18 5.69 0.61
C GLY A 210 -2.50 6.40 0.30
N ALA A 211 -3.27 5.84 -0.63
CA ALA A 211 -4.62 6.33 -0.95
C ALA A 211 -5.59 6.19 0.24
N ASP A 212 -5.57 5.03 0.91
CA ASP A 212 -6.42 4.76 2.07
C ASP A 212 -6.13 5.71 3.22
N GLN A 213 -4.84 5.97 3.47
CA GLN A 213 -4.38 6.90 4.50
C GLN A 213 -4.84 8.32 4.19
N LEU A 214 -4.73 8.76 2.94
CA LEU A 214 -5.14 10.08 2.51
C LEU A 214 -6.66 10.27 2.66
N LEU A 215 -7.46 9.33 2.15
CA LEU A 215 -8.92 9.39 2.29
C LEU A 215 -9.36 9.36 3.76
N TRP A 216 -8.60 8.69 4.62
CA TRP A 216 -8.84 8.73 6.06
C TRP A 216 -8.49 10.10 6.67
N GLU A 217 -7.33 10.67 6.35
CA GLU A 217 -6.87 11.97 6.87
C GLU A 217 -7.83 13.10 6.52
N GLU A 218 -8.47 13.00 5.36
CA GLU A 218 -9.46 13.95 4.85
C GLU A 218 -10.89 13.65 5.33
N GLY A 219 -11.11 12.60 6.14
CA GLY A 219 -12.44 12.29 6.68
C GLY A 219 -13.42 11.69 5.66
N VAL A 220 -12.90 11.18 4.54
CA VAL A 220 -13.71 10.63 3.44
C VAL A 220 -14.07 9.18 3.71
N TYR A 221 -13.06 8.36 4.00
CA TYR A 221 -13.25 6.92 4.12
C TYR A 221 -12.21 6.25 5.01
N LEU A 222 -12.64 5.24 5.78
CA LEU A 222 -11.77 4.37 6.56
C LEU A 222 -11.78 2.97 5.95
N SER A 223 -10.73 2.65 5.19
CA SER A 223 -10.57 1.36 4.52
C SER A 223 -10.46 0.18 5.52
N PRO A 224 -11.15 -0.96 5.25
CA PRO A 224 -11.02 -2.17 6.06
C PRO A 224 -9.64 -2.83 5.93
N ASP A 225 -8.91 -2.53 4.85
CA ASP A 225 -7.57 -3.05 4.59
C ASP A 225 -6.46 -2.15 5.15
N LEU A 226 -6.77 -0.93 5.62
CA LEU A 226 -5.77 0.00 6.13
C LEU A 226 -4.99 -0.66 7.28
N PRO A 227 -3.69 -0.94 7.11
CA PRO A 227 -2.96 -1.76 8.05
C PRO A 227 -2.73 -1.00 9.34
N ILE A 228 -3.45 -1.43 10.37
CA ILE A 228 -3.21 -1.11 11.77
C ILE A 228 -1.94 -1.88 12.21
N SER A 229 -0.77 -1.54 11.65
CA SER A 229 0.47 -2.26 11.95
C SER A 229 0.97 -1.91 13.35
N PHE A 230 0.78 -2.82 14.30
CA PHE A 230 1.22 -2.66 15.70
C PHE A 230 2.72 -2.85 15.93
N TRP A 231 3.43 -3.57 15.03
CA TRP A 231 4.82 -3.97 15.22
C TRP A 231 5.63 -3.86 13.92
N ARG A 232 6.70 -3.06 13.89
CA ARG A 232 7.67 -3.07 12.79
C ARG A 232 8.90 -3.89 13.20
N LEU A 233 9.78 -4.17 12.23
CA LEU A 233 10.98 -4.99 12.44
C LEU A 233 11.90 -4.47 13.57
N PRO A 234 12.19 -3.16 13.69
CA PRO A 234 12.97 -2.63 14.81
C PRO A 234 12.36 -2.94 16.19
N GLU A 235 11.04 -2.97 16.29
CA GLU A 235 10.29 -3.26 17.51
C GLU A 235 10.42 -4.74 17.88
N ILE A 236 10.34 -5.63 16.88
CA ILE A 236 10.61 -7.07 17.07
C ILE A 236 12.06 -7.26 17.55
N LEU A 237 13.03 -6.59 16.94
CA LEU A 237 14.43 -6.65 17.34
C LEU A 237 14.65 -6.11 18.76
N LEU A 238 13.98 -5.00 19.10
CA LEU A 238 14.04 -4.39 20.42
C LEU A 238 13.41 -5.31 21.48
N LEU A 239 12.29 -5.98 21.16
CA LEU A 239 11.65 -6.98 21.99
C LEU A 239 12.59 -8.17 22.24
N LEU A 240 13.24 -8.69 21.18
CA LEU A 240 14.21 -9.79 21.29
C LEU A 240 15.43 -9.39 22.14
N LEU A 241 15.91 -8.15 22.03
CA LEU A 241 16.98 -7.62 22.88
C LEU A 241 16.56 -7.55 24.36
N ILE A 242 15.32 -7.17 24.65
CA ILE A 242 14.80 -7.14 26.01
C ILE A 242 14.67 -8.56 26.57
N VAL A 243 14.06 -9.47 25.81
CA VAL A 243 13.87 -10.88 26.22
C VAL A 243 15.21 -11.56 26.48
N SER A 244 16.20 -11.36 25.60
CA SER A 244 17.55 -11.90 25.80
C SER A 244 18.26 -11.30 27.01
N GLY A 245 18.09 -10.00 27.26
CA GLY A 245 18.61 -9.32 28.45
C GLY A 245 18.03 -9.87 29.75
N ILE A 246 16.71 -10.07 29.80
CA ILE A 246 15.99 -10.65 30.95
C ILE A 246 16.43 -12.10 31.18
N ALA A 247 16.47 -12.92 30.12
CA ALA A 247 16.89 -14.32 30.22
C ALA A 247 18.31 -14.45 30.79
N LYS A 248 19.25 -13.62 30.31
CA LYS A 248 20.63 -13.61 30.83
C LYS A 248 20.69 -13.18 32.30
N ALA A 249 19.91 -12.20 32.70
CA ALA A 249 19.83 -11.77 34.10
C ALA A 249 19.28 -12.88 35.01
N ALA A 250 18.24 -13.60 34.56
CA ALA A 250 17.65 -14.72 35.28
C ALA A 250 18.64 -15.88 35.48
N VAL A 251 19.38 -16.27 34.43
CA VAL A 251 20.42 -17.31 34.53
C VAL A 251 21.52 -16.91 35.52
N CYS A 252 22.02 -15.67 35.44
CA CYS A 252 23.04 -15.18 36.38
C CYS A 252 22.55 -15.21 37.84
N ALA A 253 21.28 -14.86 38.07
CA ALA A 253 20.68 -14.91 39.40
C ALA A 253 20.54 -16.35 39.91
N ALA A 254 20.17 -17.30 39.04
CA ALA A 254 20.05 -18.71 39.39
C ALA A 254 21.41 -19.36 39.73
N VAL A 255 22.46 -19.06 38.96
CA VAL A 255 23.82 -19.55 39.23
C VAL A 255 24.34 -19.04 40.56
N LYS A 256 24.07 -17.78 40.93
CA LYS A 256 24.53 -17.19 42.20
C LYS A 256 23.85 -17.78 43.45
N ARG A 257 22.71 -18.47 43.29
CA ARG A 257 22.00 -19.15 44.39
C ARG A 257 22.49 -20.58 44.64
N ARG A 258 23.29 -21.14 43.72
CA ARG A 258 23.96 -22.43 43.90
C ARG A 258 25.36 -22.19 44.47
#